data_AF-A0A9D0NX33-F1
#
_entry.id   AF-A0A9D0NX33-F1
#
_cell.length_a   1.000
_cell.length_b   1.000
_cell.length_c   1.000
_cell.angle_alpha   90.00
_cell.angle_beta   90.00
_cell.angle_gamma   90.00
#
_symmetry.space_group_name_H-M   'P 1'
#
loop_
_entity.id
_entity.type
_entity.pdbx_description
1 polymer ?
#
loop_
_entity_poly.entity_id
_entity_poly.type
_entity_poly.pdbx_seq_one_letter_code
_entity_poly.pdbx_strand_id
1 'polypeptide(L)'
;MSLQNTATVNQFAHNCSILWREWLKENVLARERRLKNAIVSCTTFMAPLNISLPYPDLNGNCGQFCWGEWLLELDNSYTTDNDITYEEFVELCASAYHESRHAEQFYRIAQGLASSALSFPDMSSAQVINDFSKTGMGGGVQAKIAAFEGRAMRQNNAATARMIAKWLSIPQEKAMHALLSSGAFATYIALPKPAWYKRNTALLEVEEWMRSTYKRTLGNINRWAQSDHGPYKIYRDLPEEHDAHEIEKLVEAALKNRIGHNYILNKDQPRSNTGLFGN
;
A
#
# COMPACT_ATOMS: atom_id res chain seq x y z
N MET A 1 -7.11 -12.12 2.64
CA MET A 1 -6.23 -11.90 1.46
C MET A 1 -5.39 -10.66 1.71
N SER A 2 -4.13 -10.65 1.27
CA SER A 2 -3.16 -9.55 1.43
C SER A 2 -2.13 -9.63 0.30
N LEU A 3 -1.45 -8.52 -0.04
CA LEU A 3 -0.35 -8.50 -1.01
C LEU A 3 0.88 -9.31 -0.54
N GLN A 4 1.01 -9.57 0.76
CA GLN A 4 2.09 -10.44 1.28
C GLN A 4 1.85 -11.94 0.98
N ASN A 5 0.67 -12.32 0.49
CA ASN A 5 0.36 -13.72 0.19
C ASN A 5 1.09 -14.19 -1.08
N THR A 6 1.81 -15.31 -1.00
CA THR A 6 2.53 -15.90 -2.14
C THR A 6 1.64 -16.11 -3.38
N ALA A 7 0.38 -16.50 -3.19
CA ALA A 7 -0.57 -16.66 -4.30
C ALA A 7 -0.87 -15.32 -5.00
N THR A 8 -1.00 -14.23 -4.24
CA THR A 8 -1.26 -12.88 -4.76
C THR A 8 -0.04 -12.34 -5.50
N VAL A 9 1.17 -12.52 -4.95
CA VAL A 9 2.44 -12.19 -5.63
C VAL A 9 2.56 -12.94 -6.96
N ASN A 10 2.31 -14.26 -6.94
CA ASN A 10 2.42 -15.11 -8.12
C ASN A 10 1.41 -14.76 -9.21
N GLN A 11 0.19 -14.36 -8.82
CA GLN A 11 -0.84 -13.93 -9.76
C GLN A 11 -0.47 -12.60 -10.43
N PHE A 12 0.03 -11.64 -9.67
CA PHE A 12 0.49 -10.36 -10.22
C PHE A 12 1.66 -10.56 -11.17
N ALA A 13 2.70 -11.28 -10.75
CA ALA A 13 3.85 -11.61 -11.60
C ALA A 13 3.44 -12.40 -12.86
N HIS A 14 2.43 -13.27 -12.76
CA HIS A 14 1.88 -13.95 -13.94
C HIS A 14 1.24 -12.97 -14.92
N ASN A 15 0.38 -12.07 -14.45
CA ASN A 15 -0.28 -11.07 -15.28
C ASN A 15 0.75 -10.14 -15.95
N CYS A 16 1.76 -9.68 -15.21
CA CYS A 16 2.86 -8.88 -15.76
C CYS A 16 3.68 -9.66 -16.79
N SER A 17 3.93 -10.96 -16.59
CA SER A 17 4.64 -11.77 -17.59
C SER A 17 3.85 -11.91 -18.91
N ILE A 18 2.51 -11.90 -18.85
CA ILE A 18 1.67 -11.88 -20.05
C ILE A 18 1.82 -10.53 -20.76
N LEU A 19 1.73 -9.42 -20.01
CA LEU A 19 1.93 -8.08 -20.55
C LEU A 19 3.30 -7.95 -21.24
N TRP A 20 4.37 -8.46 -20.62
CA TRP A 20 5.71 -8.46 -21.20
C TRP A 20 5.75 -9.16 -22.57
N ARG A 21 5.19 -10.38 -22.69
CA ARG A 21 5.17 -11.14 -23.96
C ARG A 21 4.36 -10.47 -25.07
N GLU A 22 3.38 -9.66 -24.70
CA GLU A 22 2.50 -8.97 -25.64
C GLU A 22 2.92 -7.51 -25.86
N TRP A 23 4.00 -7.04 -25.21
CA TRP A 23 4.39 -5.62 -25.19
C TRP A 23 4.46 -5.02 -26.60
N LEU A 24 5.29 -5.60 -27.47
CA LEU A 24 5.50 -5.12 -28.85
C LEU A 24 4.28 -5.30 -29.76
N LYS A 25 3.31 -6.14 -29.38
CA LYS A 25 2.07 -6.37 -30.14
C LYS A 25 0.97 -5.39 -29.75
N GLU A 26 1.06 -4.82 -28.56
CA GLU A 26 0.05 -3.95 -27.97
C GLU A 26 0.40 -2.47 -28.15
N ASN A 27 -0.64 -1.65 -28.32
CA ASN A 27 -0.48 -0.20 -28.23
C ASN A 27 -0.45 0.25 -26.76
N VAL A 28 -0.01 1.49 -26.54
CA VAL A 28 0.14 2.10 -25.19
C VAL A 28 -1.12 1.93 -24.34
N LEU A 29 -2.31 2.22 -24.88
CA LEU A 29 -3.57 2.11 -24.13
C LEU A 29 -3.88 0.66 -23.68
N ALA A 30 -3.52 -0.34 -24.48
CA ALA A 30 -3.69 -1.74 -24.11
C ALA A 30 -2.71 -2.14 -23.00
N ARG A 31 -1.44 -1.70 -23.07
CA ARG A 31 -0.42 -1.94 -22.03
C ARG A 31 -0.85 -1.36 -20.69
N GLU A 32 -1.25 -0.08 -20.69
CA GLU A 32 -1.75 0.61 -19.49
C GLU A 32 -2.95 -0.10 -18.89
N ARG A 33 -3.92 -0.51 -19.72
CA ARG A 33 -5.10 -1.24 -19.25
C ARG A 33 -4.72 -2.56 -18.60
N ARG A 34 -3.78 -3.31 -19.19
CA ARG A 34 -3.33 -4.59 -18.62
C ARG A 34 -2.60 -4.41 -17.30
N LEU A 35 -1.76 -3.38 -17.18
CA LEU A 35 -1.08 -3.07 -15.93
C LEU A 35 -2.09 -2.67 -14.85
N LYS A 36 -3.04 -1.78 -15.17
CA LYS A 36 -4.16 -1.43 -14.27
C LYS A 36 -4.93 -2.67 -13.83
N ASN A 37 -5.26 -3.57 -14.76
CA ASN A 37 -5.97 -4.81 -14.44
C ASN A 37 -5.15 -5.75 -13.55
N ALA A 38 -3.82 -5.83 -13.75
CA ALA A 38 -2.95 -6.60 -12.90
C ALA A 38 -2.99 -6.09 -11.46
N ILE A 39 -2.87 -4.77 -11.25
CA ILE A 39 -2.96 -4.10 -9.95
C ILE A 39 -4.34 -4.31 -9.31
N VAL A 40 -5.42 -4.07 -10.05
CA VAL A 40 -6.79 -4.22 -9.53
C VAL A 40 -7.06 -5.67 -9.12
N SER A 41 -6.58 -6.65 -9.89
CA SER A 41 -6.80 -8.07 -9.59
C SER A 41 -6.18 -8.53 -8.26
N CYS A 42 -5.05 -7.94 -7.85
CA CYS A 42 -4.38 -8.29 -6.60
C CYS A 42 -4.85 -7.47 -5.39
N THR A 43 -5.61 -6.40 -5.60
CA THR A 43 -6.02 -5.43 -4.57
C THR A 43 -7.52 -5.45 -4.25
N THR A 44 -8.27 -6.42 -4.78
CA THR A 44 -9.74 -6.54 -4.62
C THR A 44 -10.26 -6.62 -3.17
N PHE A 45 -9.38 -6.90 -2.21
CA PHE A 45 -9.73 -7.00 -0.79
C PHE A 45 -9.77 -5.64 -0.06
N MET A 46 -9.31 -4.57 -0.72
CA MET A 46 -9.29 -3.22 -0.18
C MET A 46 -10.12 -2.24 -1.02
N ALA A 47 -10.29 -1.02 -0.53
CA ALA A 47 -10.99 0.01 -1.28
C ALA A 47 -10.30 0.25 -2.63
N PRO A 48 -11.05 0.33 -3.76
CA PRO A 48 -10.45 0.43 -5.08
C PRO A 48 -9.46 1.59 -5.19
N LEU A 49 -8.29 1.31 -5.77
CA LEU A 49 -7.28 2.31 -6.08
C LEU A 49 -7.73 3.16 -7.27
N ASN A 50 -7.56 4.47 -7.15
CA ASN A 50 -7.53 5.32 -8.33
C ASN A 50 -6.14 5.12 -8.95
N ILE A 51 -6.05 4.82 -10.24
CA ILE A 51 -4.76 4.59 -10.91
C ILE A 51 -4.61 5.59 -12.05
N SER A 52 -3.70 6.54 -11.88
CA SER A 52 -3.32 7.47 -12.95
C SER A 52 -2.13 6.91 -13.72
N LEU A 53 -2.35 6.80 -15.03
CA LEU A 53 -1.44 6.25 -16.03
C LEU A 53 -1.99 6.78 -17.36
N PRO A 54 -1.23 7.59 -18.11
CA PRO A 54 0.16 8.05 -17.83
C PRO A 54 0.26 9.27 -16.88
N TYR A 55 1.28 9.33 -16.00
CA TYR A 55 1.66 10.55 -15.26
C TYR A 55 2.93 11.19 -15.87
N PRO A 56 2.98 12.53 -16.11
CA PRO A 56 3.96 13.13 -17.01
C PRO A 56 5.42 13.20 -16.51
N ASP A 57 5.68 13.14 -15.21
CA ASP A 57 7.04 13.15 -14.64
C ASP A 57 6.95 12.84 -13.14
N LEU A 58 7.69 11.85 -12.66
CA LEU A 58 7.80 11.51 -11.23
C LEU A 58 9.21 11.78 -10.68
N ASN A 59 9.96 12.72 -11.28
CA ASN A 59 11.31 13.12 -10.88
C ASN A 59 12.28 11.92 -10.77
N GLY A 60 12.15 10.94 -11.67
CA GLY A 60 12.96 9.73 -11.69
C GLY A 60 12.45 8.57 -10.81
N ASN A 61 11.28 8.69 -10.18
CA ASN A 61 10.61 7.57 -9.53
C ASN A 61 9.68 6.83 -10.50
N CYS A 62 9.61 5.50 -10.42
CA CYS A 62 8.72 4.70 -11.28
C CYS A 62 7.24 4.78 -10.88
N GLY A 63 6.96 5.15 -9.63
CA GLY A 63 5.60 5.27 -9.10
C GLY A 63 5.56 6.01 -7.76
N GLN A 64 4.36 6.41 -7.37
CA GLN A 64 4.06 6.90 -6.02
C GLN A 64 2.59 6.64 -5.64
N PHE A 65 2.33 6.45 -4.34
CA PHE A 65 0.99 6.40 -3.78
C PHE A 65 0.64 7.66 -2.96
N CYS A 66 -0.26 8.47 -3.50
CA CYS A 66 -0.81 9.65 -2.85
C CYS A 66 -2.02 9.25 -1.99
N TRP A 67 -1.80 8.92 -0.71
CA TRP A 67 -2.87 8.44 0.18
C TRP A 67 -4.01 9.45 0.40
N GLY A 68 -3.73 10.75 0.32
CA GLY A 68 -4.71 11.83 0.45
C GLY A 68 -5.79 11.80 -0.63
N GLU A 69 -5.42 11.37 -1.83
CA GLU A 69 -6.31 11.23 -2.99
C GLU A 69 -6.66 9.77 -3.28
N TRP A 70 -6.08 8.84 -2.51
CA TRP A 70 -6.14 7.40 -2.74
C TRP A 70 -5.74 7.04 -4.18
N LEU A 71 -4.66 7.67 -4.64
CA LEU A 71 -4.23 7.68 -6.03
C LEU A 71 -2.85 7.03 -6.15
N LEU A 72 -2.75 6.03 -7.02
CA LEU A 72 -1.50 5.42 -7.44
C LEU A 72 -1.13 6.02 -8.79
N GLU A 73 0.03 6.67 -8.85
CA GLU A 73 0.59 7.27 -10.06
C GLU A 73 1.78 6.44 -10.52
N LEU A 74 1.86 6.19 -11.82
CA LEU A 74 2.98 5.49 -12.45
C LEU A 74 3.52 6.33 -13.60
N ASP A 75 4.84 6.34 -13.73
CA ASP A 75 5.54 7.10 -14.74
C ASP A 75 5.20 6.57 -16.15
N ASN A 76 4.89 7.48 -17.06
CA ASN A 76 4.48 7.19 -18.43
C ASN A 76 5.62 6.72 -19.34
N SER A 77 6.86 7.06 -18.99
CA SER A 77 8.02 6.79 -19.83
C SER A 77 8.15 5.29 -20.05
N TYR A 78 7.82 4.51 -19.02
CA TYR A 78 7.83 3.05 -19.07
C TYR A 78 6.69 2.44 -19.90
N THR A 79 5.52 3.06 -20.04
CA THR A 79 4.40 2.45 -20.81
C THR A 79 4.34 2.90 -22.27
N THR A 80 4.96 4.04 -22.57
CA THR A 80 5.00 4.63 -23.92
C THR A 80 6.18 4.14 -24.75
N ASP A 81 7.26 3.68 -24.12
CA ASP A 81 8.42 3.16 -24.82
C ASP A 81 8.18 1.75 -25.39
N ASN A 82 8.47 1.58 -26.67
CA ASN A 82 8.46 0.28 -27.33
C ASN A 82 9.74 -0.51 -27.06
N ASP A 83 10.84 0.19 -26.76
CA ASP A 83 12.17 -0.38 -26.58
C ASP A 83 12.55 -0.48 -25.09
N ILE A 84 11.55 -0.49 -24.20
CA ILE A 84 11.74 -0.69 -22.76
C ILE A 84 12.62 -1.94 -22.51
N THR A 85 13.63 -1.75 -21.68
CA THR A 85 14.47 -2.84 -21.23
C THR A 85 13.70 -3.76 -20.29
N TYR A 86 14.23 -4.96 -20.13
CA TYR A 86 13.65 -5.90 -19.20
C TYR A 86 13.72 -5.39 -17.76
N GLU A 87 14.84 -4.79 -17.37
CA GLU A 87 15.06 -4.20 -16.05
C GLU A 87 14.04 -3.10 -15.77
N GLU A 88 13.85 -2.18 -16.71
CA GLU A 88 12.85 -1.11 -16.61
C GLU A 88 11.42 -1.66 -16.50
N PHE A 89 11.07 -2.72 -17.23
CA PHE A 89 9.75 -3.32 -17.11
C PHE A 89 9.52 -4.00 -15.76
N VAL A 90 10.55 -4.69 -15.24
CA VAL A 90 10.49 -5.30 -13.91
C VAL A 90 10.37 -4.22 -12.85
N GLU A 91 11.13 -3.14 -12.97
CA GLU A 91 11.08 -2.00 -12.05
C GLU A 91 9.70 -1.33 -12.05
N LEU A 92 9.09 -1.11 -13.22
CA LEU A 92 7.72 -0.61 -13.34
C LEU A 92 6.73 -1.50 -12.58
N CYS A 93 6.78 -2.82 -12.82
CA CYS A 93 5.85 -3.75 -12.20
C CYS A 93 6.07 -3.88 -10.69
N ALA A 94 7.32 -3.90 -10.25
CA ALA A 94 7.70 -4.01 -8.85
C ALA A 94 7.29 -2.75 -8.08
N SER A 95 7.57 -1.56 -8.65
CA SER A 95 7.15 -0.27 -8.11
C SER A 95 5.63 -0.17 -8.00
N ALA A 96 4.88 -0.57 -9.03
CA ALA A 96 3.41 -0.60 -8.95
C ALA A 96 2.88 -1.47 -7.80
N TYR A 97 3.57 -2.57 -7.48
CA TYR A 97 3.21 -3.44 -6.37
C TYR A 97 3.65 -2.87 -5.01
N HIS A 98 4.81 -2.23 -4.94
CA HIS A 98 5.31 -1.48 -3.78
C HIS A 98 4.33 -0.38 -3.38
N GLU A 99 3.93 0.47 -4.33
CA GLU A 99 2.98 1.56 -4.07
C GLU A 99 1.58 1.03 -3.69
N SER A 100 1.17 -0.10 -4.28
CA SER A 100 -0.05 -0.79 -3.87
C SER A 100 0.02 -1.32 -2.43
N ARG A 101 1.23 -1.66 -1.95
CA ARG A 101 1.43 -2.09 -0.56
C ARG A 101 1.22 -0.95 0.43
N HIS A 102 1.67 0.27 0.10
CA HIS A 102 1.34 1.43 0.94
C HIS A 102 -0.16 1.60 1.11
N ALA A 103 -0.91 1.53 0.01
CA ALA A 103 -2.36 1.59 0.09
C ALA A 103 -2.97 0.48 0.97
N GLU A 104 -2.46 -0.76 0.90
CA GLU A 104 -2.88 -1.81 1.82
C GLU A 104 -2.56 -1.44 3.27
N GLN A 105 -1.35 -0.93 3.58
CA GLN A 105 -0.95 -0.55 4.93
C GLN A 105 -1.90 0.50 5.53
N PHE A 106 -2.19 1.59 4.81
CA PHE A 106 -3.19 2.59 5.23
C PHE A 106 -4.57 1.98 5.41
N TYR A 107 -4.99 1.09 4.50
CA TYR A 107 -6.26 0.41 4.59
C TYR A 107 -6.35 -0.50 5.83
N ARG A 108 -5.29 -1.24 6.18
CA ARG A 108 -5.22 -2.06 7.40
C ARG A 108 -5.26 -1.23 8.66
N ILE A 109 -4.55 -0.09 8.70
CA ILE A 109 -4.63 0.85 9.82
C ILE A 109 -6.08 1.34 9.99
N ALA A 110 -6.74 1.73 8.89
CA ALA A 110 -8.14 2.14 8.93
C ALA A 110 -9.08 1.02 9.45
N GLN A 111 -8.90 -0.23 9.02
CA GLN A 111 -9.67 -1.37 9.52
C GLN A 111 -9.40 -1.65 11.01
N GLY A 112 -8.15 -1.52 11.46
CA GLY A 112 -7.77 -1.70 12.85
C GLY A 112 -8.34 -0.62 13.77
N LEU A 113 -8.38 0.64 13.32
CA LEU A 113 -9.02 1.73 14.04
C LEU A 113 -10.55 1.54 14.09
N ALA A 114 -11.16 1.13 12.98
CA ALA A 114 -12.60 0.84 12.89
C ALA A 114 -13.04 -0.30 13.81
N SER A 115 -12.26 -1.39 13.87
CA SER A 115 -12.50 -2.54 14.76
C SER A 115 -12.07 -2.29 16.21
N SER A 116 -11.48 -1.12 16.49
CA SER A 116 -10.88 -0.77 17.79
C SER A 116 -9.75 -1.71 18.25
N ALA A 117 -9.17 -2.47 17.33
CA ALA A 117 -7.98 -3.26 17.56
C ALA A 117 -6.71 -2.39 17.60
N LEU A 118 -6.75 -1.20 17.00
CA LEU A 118 -5.71 -0.18 17.06
C LEU A 118 -6.20 1.07 17.80
N SER A 119 -5.26 1.78 18.43
CA SER A 119 -5.49 3.11 19.02
C SER A 119 -4.56 4.12 18.37
N PHE A 120 -5.10 5.23 17.89
CA PHE A 120 -4.31 6.25 17.22
C PHE A 120 -3.23 6.85 18.16
N PRO A 121 -1.97 6.97 17.72
CA PRO A 121 -0.88 7.44 18.58
C PRO A 121 -1.05 8.91 18.97
N ASP A 122 -0.61 9.27 20.17
CA ASP A 122 -0.54 10.66 20.68
C ASP A 122 -1.88 11.44 20.71
N MET A 123 -3.04 10.79 20.55
CA MET A 123 -4.34 11.43 20.78
C MET A 123 -4.75 11.34 22.26
N SER A 124 -4.84 12.49 22.91
CA SER A 124 -5.44 12.59 24.24
C SER A 124 -6.93 12.21 24.19
N SER A 125 -7.46 11.69 25.30
CA SER A 125 -8.90 11.40 25.44
C SER A 125 -9.77 12.62 25.08
N ALA A 126 -9.30 13.82 25.43
CA ALA A 126 -10.00 15.07 25.14
C ALA A 126 -10.07 15.38 23.63
N GLN A 127 -9.03 15.08 22.85
CA GLN A 127 -9.03 15.28 21.40
C GLN A 127 -9.99 14.31 20.71
N VAL A 128 -10.01 13.05 21.13
CA VAL A 128 -10.95 12.04 20.60
C VAL A 128 -12.40 12.43 20.88
N ILE A 129 -12.71 12.85 22.12
CA ILE A 129 -14.05 13.31 22.52
C ILE A 129 -14.47 14.55 21.73
N ASN A 130 -13.56 15.51 21.53
CA ASN A 130 -13.83 16.68 20.72
C ASN A 130 -14.13 16.31 19.27
N ASP A 131 -13.40 15.35 18.70
CA ASP A 131 -13.66 14.87 17.34
C ASP A 131 -14.99 14.13 17.22
N PHE A 132 -15.34 13.27 18.18
CA PHE A 132 -16.69 12.66 18.28
C PHE A 132 -17.80 13.71 18.37
N SER A 133 -17.59 14.80 19.10
CA SER A 133 -18.60 15.87 19.22
C SER A 133 -18.79 16.66 17.91
N LYS A 134 -17.75 16.75 17.07
CA LYS A 134 -17.76 17.48 15.80
C LYS A 134 -18.30 16.65 14.62
N THR A 135 -18.41 15.33 14.77
CA THR A 135 -18.97 14.47 13.70
C THR A 135 -20.50 14.51 13.62
N GLY A 136 -21.18 15.20 14.54
CA GLY A 136 -22.64 15.35 14.52
C GLY A 136 -23.41 14.19 15.18
N MET A 137 -22.71 13.17 15.69
CA MET A 137 -23.30 12.11 16.53
C MET A 137 -23.26 12.42 18.03
N GLY A 138 -22.71 13.57 18.43
CA GLY A 138 -22.56 13.99 19.82
C GLY A 138 -23.73 14.83 20.33
N GLY A 139 -24.90 14.21 20.55
CA GLY A 139 -25.97 14.80 21.34
C GLY A 139 -25.55 14.97 22.80
N GLY A 140 -25.36 16.20 23.25
CA GLY A 140 -25.30 16.58 24.67
C GLY A 140 -24.10 16.06 25.49
N VAL A 141 -24.09 16.49 26.77
CA VAL A 141 -23.06 16.10 27.77
C VAL A 141 -23.05 14.59 28.04
N GLN A 142 -24.21 13.92 27.91
CA GLN A 142 -24.34 12.47 28.13
C GLN A 142 -23.62 11.62 27.08
N ALA A 143 -23.61 11.99 25.79
CA ALA A 143 -22.82 11.28 24.78
C ALA A 143 -21.31 11.42 25.03
N LYS A 144 -20.87 12.56 25.58
CA LYS A 144 -19.47 12.79 25.98
C LYS A 144 -19.08 11.95 27.19
N ILE A 145 -19.99 11.81 28.18
CA ILE A 145 -19.80 10.95 29.35
C ILE A 145 -19.74 9.48 28.92
N ALA A 146 -20.66 9.01 28.07
CA ALA A 146 -20.63 7.64 27.55
C ALA A 146 -19.36 7.31 26.77
N ALA A 147 -18.81 8.26 26.00
CA ALA A 147 -17.53 8.07 25.32
C ALA A 147 -16.32 8.03 26.27
N PHE A 148 -16.38 8.77 27.37
CA PHE A 148 -15.35 8.76 28.41
C PHE A 148 -15.41 7.48 29.26
N GLU A 149 -16.62 7.10 29.71
CA GLU A 149 -16.90 5.89 30.49
C GLU A 149 -16.65 4.62 29.68
N GLY A 150 -17.03 4.60 28.39
CA GLY A 150 -16.73 3.49 27.49
C GLY A 150 -15.23 3.21 27.41
N ARG A 151 -14.38 4.24 27.33
CA ARG A 151 -12.92 4.07 27.35
C ARG A 151 -12.41 3.60 28.73
N ALA A 152 -12.97 4.12 29.82
CA ALA A 152 -12.63 3.67 31.18
C ALA A 152 -13.00 2.21 31.44
N MET A 153 -14.01 1.68 30.73
CA MET A 153 -14.45 0.28 30.78
C MET A 153 -13.94 -0.61 29.63
N ARG A 154 -13.02 -0.13 28.77
CA ARG A 154 -12.63 -0.81 27.49
C ARG A 154 -13.82 -1.15 26.56
N GLN A 155 -14.97 -0.51 26.73
CA GLN A 155 -16.00 -0.47 25.69
C GLN A 155 -15.60 0.59 24.67
N ASN A 156 -14.78 0.16 23.72
CA ASN A 156 -14.30 0.99 22.63
C ASN A 156 -15.47 1.55 21.82
N ASN A 157 -15.73 2.85 21.89
CA ASN A 157 -16.53 3.52 20.89
C ASN A 157 -15.78 3.42 19.56
N ALA A 158 -16.22 2.53 18.68
CA ALA A 158 -15.62 2.30 17.38
C ALA A 158 -15.46 3.64 16.63
N ALA A 159 -14.27 3.87 16.08
CA ALA A 159 -14.00 5.08 15.33
C ALA A 159 -14.91 5.13 14.10
N THR A 160 -15.57 6.27 13.89
CA THR A 160 -16.46 6.47 12.74
C THR A 160 -15.63 6.68 11.46
N ALA A 161 -16.20 6.40 10.29
CA ALA A 161 -15.52 6.62 9.01
C ALA A 161 -15.00 8.06 8.85
N ARG A 162 -15.79 9.05 9.28
CA ARG A 162 -15.39 10.47 9.26
C ARG A 162 -14.20 10.77 10.16
N MET A 163 -14.12 10.13 11.31
CA MET A 163 -12.98 10.28 12.22
C MET A 163 -11.73 9.64 11.62
N ILE A 164 -11.85 8.40 11.13
CA ILE A 164 -10.75 7.67 10.49
C ILE A 164 -10.20 8.46 9.30
N ALA A 165 -11.08 8.95 8.42
CA ALA A 165 -10.71 9.78 7.27
C ALA A 165 -9.91 11.02 7.68
N LYS A 166 -10.37 11.72 8.72
CA LYS A 166 -9.70 12.90 9.27
C LYS A 166 -8.35 12.56 9.90
N TRP A 167 -8.26 11.47 10.64
CA TRP A 167 -7.05 11.08 11.36
C TRP A 167 -5.95 10.60 10.43
N LEU A 168 -6.33 9.84 9.40
CA LEU A 168 -5.39 9.28 8.43
C LEU A 168 -5.14 10.20 7.24
N SER A 169 -5.92 11.28 7.09
CA SER A 169 -5.95 12.14 5.90
C SER A 169 -6.21 11.32 4.62
N ILE A 170 -7.24 10.46 4.64
CA ILE A 170 -7.68 9.67 3.47
C ILE A 170 -9.11 10.03 3.09
N PRO A 171 -9.55 9.74 1.85
CA PRO A 171 -10.93 10.03 1.45
C PRO A 171 -11.97 9.28 2.31
N GLN A 172 -13.07 9.97 2.63
CA GLN A 172 -14.08 9.45 3.57
C GLN A 172 -14.71 8.14 3.10
N GLU A 173 -14.91 7.97 1.80
CA GLU A 173 -15.44 6.76 1.19
C GLU A 173 -14.50 5.55 1.37
N LYS A 174 -13.18 5.77 1.39
CA LYS A 174 -12.19 4.70 1.63
C LYS A 174 -12.19 4.29 3.09
N ALA A 175 -12.28 5.27 3.99
CA ALA A 175 -12.48 5.02 5.43
C ALA A 175 -13.80 4.30 5.71
N MET A 176 -14.88 4.64 4.99
CA MET A 176 -16.17 3.94 5.09
C MET A 176 -16.06 2.48 4.61
N HIS A 177 -15.39 2.24 3.49
CA HIS A 177 -15.15 0.89 3.00
C HIS A 177 -14.35 0.03 4.01
N ALA A 178 -13.32 0.61 4.63
CA ALA A 178 -12.55 -0.04 5.68
C ALA A 178 -13.40 -0.35 6.92
N LEU A 179 -14.29 0.58 7.33
CA LEU A 179 -15.22 0.39 8.45
C LEU A 179 -16.18 -0.78 8.20
N LEU A 180 -16.81 -0.81 7.02
CA LEU A 180 -17.72 -1.88 6.60
C LEU A 180 -17.02 -3.25 6.52
N SER A 181 -15.71 -3.24 6.25
CA SER A 181 -14.87 -4.44 6.17
C SER A 181 -13.98 -4.64 7.41
N SER A 182 -14.27 -3.99 8.54
CA SER A 182 -13.37 -3.93 9.69
C SER A 182 -13.04 -5.30 10.31
N GLY A 183 -13.97 -6.25 10.23
CA GLY A 183 -13.74 -7.65 10.66
C GLY A 183 -12.61 -8.35 9.92
N ALA A 184 -12.27 -7.93 8.70
CA ALA A 184 -11.15 -8.50 7.95
C ALA A 184 -9.77 -8.14 8.55
N PHE A 185 -9.69 -7.17 9.47
CA PHE A 185 -8.45 -6.88 10.19
C PHE A 185 -8.00 -8.03 11.08
N ALA A 186 -8.94 -8.68 11.79
CA ALA A 186 -8.64 -9.85 12.63
C ALA A 186 -8.07 -11.00 11.77
N THR A 187 -8.65 -11.23 10.59
CA THR A 187 -8.15 -12.21 9.62
C THR A 187 -6.76 -11.83 9.11
N TYR A 188 -6.48 -10.54 8.90
CA TYR A 188 -5.18 -10.06 8.44
C TYR A 188 -4.08 -10.29 9.49
N ILE A 189 -4.31 -9.89 10.75
CA ILE A 189 -3.31 -10.05 11.81
C ILE A 189 -3.08 -11.51 12.23
N ALA A 190 -4.00 -12.41 11.85
CA ALA A 190 -3.88 -13.85 12.03
C ALA A 190 -3.15 -14.55 10.87
N LEU A 191 -2.80 -13.85 9.78
CA LEU A 191 -1.99 -14.42 8.72
C LEU A 191 -0.61 -14.83 9.26
N PRO A 192 0.03 -15.85 8.65
CA PRO A 192 1.42 -16.16 8.95
C PRO A 192 2.28 -14.91 8.84
N LYS A 193 3.00 -14.60 9.93
CA LYS A 193 3.86 -13.43 10.00
C LYS A 193 4.98 -13.58 8.96
N PRO A 194 5.16 -12.59 8.06
CA PRO A 194 6.32 -12.60 7.18
C PRO A 194 7.64 -12.62 7.94
N ALA A 195 8.66 -13.25 7.35
CA ALA A 195 9.98 -13.36 7.95
C ALA A 195 10.64 -12.00 8.15
N TRP A 196 10.35 -11.04 7.27
CA TRP A 196 10.90 -9.68 7.32
C TRP A 196 10.24 -8.75 8.34
N TYR A 197 9.12 -9.14 8.95
CA TYR A 197 8.49 -8.34 10.01
C TYR A 197 9.40 -8.31 11.23
N LYS A 198 9.75 -7.09 11.67
CA LYS A 198 10.65 -6.87 12.81
C LYS A 198 9.95 -7.11 14.14
N ARG A 199 8.62 -7.02 14.19
CA ARG A 199 7.83 -7.24 15.41
C ARG A 199 7.35 -8.67 15.53
N ASN A 200 7.00 -9.05 16.76
CA ASN A 200 6.62 -10.43 17.08
C ASN A 200 5.24 -10.83 16.55
N THR A 201 4.40 -9.86 16.21
CA THR A 201 3.05 -10.09 15.67
C THR A 201 2.76 -9.09 14.56
N ALA A 202 1.86 -9.45 13.63
CA ALA A 202 1.39 -8.53 12.61
C ALA A 202 0.67 -7.31 13.19
N LEU A 203 -0.03 -7.47 14.33
CA LEU A 203 -0.63 -6.33 15.04
C LEU A 203 0.42 -5.30 15.46
N LEU A 204 1.51 -5.75 16.08
CA LEU A 204 2.60 -4.86 16.49
C LEU A 204 3.32 -4.24 15.30
N GLU A 205 3.41 -4.94 14.17
CA GLU A 205 3.96 -4.35 12.93
C GLU A 205 3.08 -3.19 12.43
N VAL A 206 1.75 -3.40 12.36
CA VAL A 206 0.79 -2.37 11.96
C VAL A 206 0.78 -1.18 12.92
N GLU A 207 0.91 -1.43 14.23
CA GLU A 207 1.07 -0.36 15.22
C GLU A 207 2.33 0.48 14.95
N GLU A 208 3.40 -0.15 14.47
CA GLU A 208 4.66 0.52 14.18
C GLU A 208 4.61 1.29 12.87
N TRP A 209 3.92 0.79 11.82
CA TRP A 209 3.55 1.58 10.64
C TRP A 209 2.77 2.84 11.05
N MET A 210 1.75 2.68 11.89
CA MET A 210 0.95 3.82 12.34
C MET A 210 1.79 4.80 13.17
N ARG A 211 2.75 4.33 13.97
CA ARG A 211 3.63 5.19 14.77
C ARG A 211 4.66 5.92 13.91
N SER A 212 5.29 5.27 12.95
CA SER A 212 6.23 5.93 12.04
C SER A 212 5.53 7.03 11.25
N THR A 213 4.33 6.77 10.74
CA THR A 213 3.58 7.77 9.96
C THR A 213 2.97 8.89 10.81
N TYR A 214 2.41 8.61 11.99
CA TYR A 214 1.52 9.56 12.70
C TYR A 214 1.99 10.03 14.09
N LYS A 215 3.00 9.40 14.71
CA LYS A 215 3.43 9.78 16.06
C LYS A 215 4.16 11.13 16.03
N ARG A 216 3.64 12.15 16.71
CA ARG A 216 4.23 13.50 16.71
C ARG A 216 5.47 13.60 17.59
N THR A 217 5.51 12.78 18.64
CA THR A 217 6.57 12.79 19.66
C THR A 217 7.89 12.14 19.20
N LEU A 218 7.93 11.50 18.03
CA LEU A 218 9.17 10.96 17.44
C LEU A 218 10.02 12.02 16.70
N GLY A 219 9.70 13.32 16.82
CA GLY A 219 10.62 14.44 16.62
C GLY A 219 11.23 14.56 15.21
N ASN A 220 10.72 15.49 14.41
CA ASN A 220 11.31 16.00 13.15
C ASN A 220 11.62 15.01 12.01
N ILE A 221 11.62 13.70 12.20
CA ILE A 221 11.73 12.71 11.11
C ILE A 221 10.34 12.51 10.44
N ASN A 222 9.26 12.67 11.21
CA ASN A 222 7.88 12.35 10.78
C ASN A 222 7.18 13.44 9.95
N ARG A 223 7.73 14.66 9.84
CA ARG A 223 7.26 15.64 8.83
C ARG A 223 7.77 15.29 7.43
N TRP A 224 8.81 14.47 7.32
CA TRP A 224 9.49 14.13 6.06
C TRP A 224 8.88 12.89 5.39
N ALA A 225 8.46 11.88 6.18
CA ALA A 225 7.65 10.75 5.68
C ALA A 225 6.24 11.16 5.22
N GLN A 226 5.85 12.41 5.51
CA GLN A 226 4.60 13.03 5.06
C GLN A 226 4.83 14.02 3.90
N SER A 227 6.05 14.14 3.39
CA SER A 227 6.40 15.06 2.30
C SER A 227 6.94 14.29 1.10
N ASP A 228 6.56 14.68 -0.10
CA ASP A 228 6.84 13.99 -1.36
C ASP A 228 8.35 13.96 -1.75
N HIS A 229 9.27 14.47 -0.92
CA HIS A 229 10.66 14.80 -1.31
C HIS A 229 11.77 14.54 -0.25
N GLY A 230 11.69 13.45 0.54
CA GLY A 230 12.70 13.12 1.58
C GLY A 230 13.96 12.34 1.10
N PRO A 231 15.11 12.39 1.80
CA PRO A 231 16.34 11.67 1.43
C PRO A 231 16.25 10.13 1.62
N TYR A 232 16.47 9.40 0.52
CA TYR A 232 16.21 7.97 0.28
C TYR A 232 16.64 6.96 1.38
N LYS A 233 17.78 7.16 2.05
CA LYS A 233 18.34 6.11 2.94
C LYS A 233 17.70 6.04 4.32
N ILE A 234 17.23 7.17 4.87
CA ILE A 234 16.51 7.19 6.17
C ILE A 234 15.06 6.71 5.97
N TYR A 235 14.51 6.94 4.79
CA TYR A 235 13.17 6.54 4.37
C TYR A 235 13.03 5.02 4.28
N ARG A 236 13.97 4.33 3.63
CA ARG A 236 13.94 2.87 3.43
C ARG A 236 13.87 2.02 4.70
N ASP A 237 14.38 2.56 5.81
CA ASP A 237 14.46 1.81 7.07
C ASP A 237 13.20 1.96 7.94
N LEU A 238 12.25 2.81 7.53
CA LEU A 238 10.96 2.95 8.19
C LEU A 238 10.18 1.62 8.08
N PRO A 239 9.44 1.20 9.12
CA PRO A 239 8.76 -0.10 9.13
C PRO A 239 7.82 -0.36 7.94
N GLU A 240 7.12 0.67 7.48
CA GLU A 240 6.21 0.65 6.34
C GLU A 240 6.94 0.53 4.99
N GLU A 241 8.03 1.27 4.81
CA GLU A 241 8.86 1.23 3.61
C GLU A 241 9.65 -0.06 3.49
N HIS A 242 10.22 -0.51 4.60
CA HIS A 242 10.90 -1.80 4.65
C HIS A 242 9.95 -2.94 4.29
N ASP A 243 8.71 -2.92 4.78
CA ASP A 243 7.70 -3.91 4.41
C ASP A 243 7.33 -3.84 2.91
N ALA A 244 7.17 -2.64 2.35
CA ALA A 244 6.87 -2.46 0.93
C ALA A 244 8.01 -2.98 0.03
N HIS A 245 9.26 -2.64 0.33
CA HIS A 245 10.43 -3.11 -0.41
C HIS A 245 10.67 -4.62 -0.30
N GLU A 246 10.35 -5.24 0.84
CA GLU A 246 10.49 -6.70 0.96
C GLU A 246 9.47 -7.44 0.09
N ILE A 247 8.28 -6.87 -0.06
CA ILE A 247 7.27 -7.40 -0.98
C ILE A 247 7.63 -7.12 -2.45
N GLU A 248 8.18 -5.95 -2.75
CA GLU A 248 8.72 -5.59 -4.07
C GLU A 248 9.71 -6.67 -4.56
N LYS A 249 10.68 -7.05 -3.71
CA LYS A 249 11.65 -8.12 -4.00
C LYS A 249 11.01 -9.47 -4.33
N LEU A 250 9.89 -9.81 -3.68
CA LEU A 250 9.16 -11.05 -3.97
C LEU A 250 8.55 -11.02 -5.37
N VAL A 251 7.95 -9.89 -5.76
CA VAL A 251 7.38 -9.69 -7.08
C VAL A 251 8.46 -9.67 -8.14
N GLU A 252 9.57 -8.97 -7.91
CA GLU A 252 10.72 -9.02 -8.79
C GLU A 252 11.13 -10.47 -9.01
N ALA A 253 11.51 -11.20 -7.95
CA ALA A 253 11.98 -12.58 -8.08
C ALA A 253 10.98 -13.47 -8.85
N ALA A 254 9.68 -13.35 -8.54
CA ALA A 254 8.63 -14.10 -9.22
C ALA A 254 8.52 -13.73 -10.71
N LEU A 255 8.59 -12.45 -11.06
CA LEU A 255 8.51 -11.96 -12.44
C LEU A 255 9.77 -12.32 -13.23
N LYS A 256 10.95 -12.14 -12.63
CA LYS A 256 12.24 -12.50 -13.23
C LYS A 256 12.31 -13.98 -13.60
N ASN A 257 11.82 -14.84 -12.70
CA ASN A 257 11.70 -16.28 -12.97
C ASN A 257 10.73 -16.61 -14.10
N ARG A 258 9.61 -15.89 -14.22
CA ARG A 258 8.57 -16.15 -15.24
C ARG A 258 8.94 -15.69 -16.64
N ILE A 259 9.61 -14.55 -16.76
CA ILE A 259 10.10 -14.03 -18.04
C ILE A 259 11.32 -14.85 -18.53
N GLY A 260 12.01 -15.50 -17.60
CA GLY A 260 13.11 -16.40 -17.91
C GLY A 260 14.47 -15.71 -17.99
N HIS A 261 14.64 -14.59 -17.29
CA HIS A 261 15.93 -13.91 -17.16
C HIS A 261 17.01 -14.82 -16.56
N ASN A 262 16.63 -15.71 -15.64
CA ASN A 262 17.55 -16.64 -14.98
C ASN A 262 17.93 -17.86 -15.85
N TYR A 263 17.46 -17.96 -17.09
CA TYR A 263 17.85 -19.03 -18.02
C TYR A 263 19.07 -18.62 -18.84
N ILE A 264 20.23 -19.18 -18.48
CA ILE A 264 21.46 -19.09 -19.26
C ILE A 264 21.29 -19.96 -20.52
N LEU A 265 21.24 -19.34 -21.69
CA LEU A 265 21.03 -20.03 -22.97
C LEU A 265 22.30 -20.74 -23.47
N ASN A 266 23.47 -20.19 -23.16
CA ASN A 266 24.79 -20.76 -23.39
C ASN A 266 25.77 -20.12 -22.41
N LYS A 267 26.79 -20.89 -21.97
CA LYS A 267 27.82 -20.49 -20.99
C LYS A 267 28.12 -18.98 -21.05
N ASP A 268 27.69 -18.30 -19.99
CA ASP A 268 28.11 -16.96 -19.57
C ASP A 268 27.45 -15.71 -20.20
N GLN A 269 26.33 -15.82 -20.93
CA GLN A 269 25.57 -14.60 -21.33
C GLN A 269 24.07 -14.64 -21.00
N PRO A 270 23.55 -13.66 -20.22
CA PRO A 270 22.10 -13.41 -20.09
C PRO A 270 21.46 -13.15 -21.46
N ARG A 271 20.14 -13.38 -21.58
CA ARG A 271 19.40 -13.00 -22.78
C ARG A 271 19.43 -11.48 -22.98
N SER A 272 19.53 -11.00 -24.22
CA SER A 272 19.30 -9.58 -24.54
C SER A 272 17.85 -9.19 -24.29
N ASN A 273 17.59 -7.90 -24.04
CA ASN A 273 16.24 -7.35 -23.84
C ASN A 273 15.27 -7.72 -24.98
N THR A 274 15.75 -7.68 -26.22
CA THR A 274 14.99 -8.13 -27.40
C THR A 274 14.76 -9.63 -27.44
N GLY A 275 15.70 -10.45 -26.95
CA GLY A 275 15.57 -11.91 -26.86
C GLY A 275 14.67 -12.39 -25.72
N LEU A 276 14.24 -11.49 -24.82
CA LEU A 276 13.31 -11.75 -23.72
C LEU A 276 11.84 -11.53 -24.09
N PHE A 277 11.52 -10.81 -25.18
CA PHE A 277 10.14 -10.66 -25.67
C PHE A 277 9.50 -11.96 -26.18
N GLY A 278 10.27 -13.05 -26.21
CA GLY A 278 9.81 -14.36 -26.64
C GLY A 278 9.71 -14.44 -28.16
N ASN A 279 10.25 -15.53 -28.71
CA ASN A 279 9.76 -16.07 -29.98
C ASN A 279 8.41 -16.74 -29.74
#